data_AF-A0A536PR34-F1
#
_entry.id   AF-A0A536PR34-F1
#
_cell.length_a   1.000
_cell.length_b   1.000
_cell.length_c   1.000
_cell.angle_alpha   90.00
_cell.angle_beta   90.00
_cell.angle_gamma   90.00
#
_symmetry.space_group_name_H-M   'P 1'
#
loop_
_entity.id
_entity.type
_entity.pdbx_description
1 polymer ?
#
loop_
_entity_poly.entity_id
_entity_poly.type
_entity_poly.pdbx_seq_one_letter_code
_entity_poly.pdbx_strand_id
1 'polypeptide(L)'
;MNILRFLREQAKDYDCSVCGTNHSRSDIRVLGKLESAWIVRVICSKCQTSFKLLVVVEDKKAAITPVKEEPERPRRPAVSLDEVIDAHEFLSDYQGDVRTLFGRKDKVAETKTDAS
;
A
#
# COMPACT_ATOMS: atom_id res chain seq x y z
N MET A 1 11.69 -26.72 4.11
CA MET A 1 12.22 -25.65 3.23
C MET A 1 13.04 -24.67 4.07
N ASN A 2 14.25 -24.27 3.66
CA ASN A 2 14.96 -23.15 4.31
C ASN A 2 14.43 -21.82 3.72
N ILE A 3 13.52 -21.16 4.43
CA ILE A 3 12.84 -19.94 3.97
C ILE A 3 13.82 -18.82 3.65
N LEU A 4 14.89 -18.67 4.42
CA LEU A 4 15.88 -17.61 4.20
C LEU A 4 16.66 -17.83 2.90
N ARG A 5 16.99 -19.09 2.57
CA ARG A 5 17.60 -19.44 1.29
C ARG A 5 16.67 -19.12 0.12
N PHE A 6 15.39 -19.48 0.23
CA PHE A 6 14.37 -19.19 -0.79
C PHE A 6 14.23 -17.68 -1.01
N LEU A 7 14.11 -16.89 0.06
CA LEU A 7 13.99 -15.44 -0.01
C LEU A 7 15.22 -14.78 -0.66
N ARG A 8 16.43 -15.27 -0.36
CA ARG A 8 17.66 -14.78 -1.02
C ARG A 8 17.69 -15.08 -2.52
N GLU A 9 17.15 -16.22 -2.93
CA GLU A 9 17.05 -16.55 -4.34
C GLU A 9 16.06 -15.62 -5.05
N GLN A 10 14.86 -15.46 -4.48
CA GLN A 10 13.84 -14.55 -5.02
C GLN A 10 14.28 -13.09 -5.05
N ALA A 11 15.09 -12.65 -4.09
CA ALA A 11 15.59 -11.27 -4.05
C ALA A 11 16.44 -10.89 -5.27
N LYS A 12 16.94 -11.84 -6.06
CA LYS A 12 17.68 -11.56 -7.30
C LYS A 12 16.78 -11.01 -8.40
N ASP A 13 15.48 -11.24 -8.32
CA ASP A 13 14.51 -10.84 -9.35
C ASP A 13 13.91 -9.44 -9.10
N TYR A 14 14.32 -8.76 -8.01
CA TYR A 14 13.76 -7.48 -7.60
C TYR A 14 14.83 -6.40 -7.42
N ASP A 15 14.52 -5.20 -7.89
CA ASP A 15 15.35 -4.02 -7.70
C ASP A 15 14.76 -3.08 -6.64
N CYS A 16 15.64 -2.36 -5.95
CA CYS A 16 15.25 -1.39 -4.95
C CYS A 16 14.47 -0.24 -5.58
N SER A 17 13.24 -0.01 -5.12
CA SER A 17 12.37 1.06 -5.60
C SER A 17 12.90 2.48 -5.38
N VAL A 18 13.91 2.64 -4.50
CA VAL A 18 14.51 3.94 -4.19
C VAL A 18 15.74 4.23 -5.05
N CYS A 19 16.62 3.25 -5.27
CA CYS A 19 17.93 3.49 -5.92
C CYS A 19 18.22 2.60 -7.14
N GLY A 20 17.26 1.75 -7.52
CA GLY A 20 17.36 0.83 -8.66
C GLY A 20 18.38 -0.30 -8.51
N THR A 21 19.01 -0.45 -7.34
CA THR A 21 19.99 -1.54 -7.13
C THR A 21 19.30 -2.85 -6.79
N ASN A 22 19.70 -3.91 -7.47
CA ASN A 22 19.20 -5.26 -7.27
C ASN A 22 19.36 -5.76 -5.82
N HIS A 23 18.34 -6.49 -5.34
CA HIS A 23 18.29 -6.98 -3.97
C HIS A 23 19.13 -8.25 -3.70
N SER A 24 19.82 -8.81 -4.71
CA SER A 24 20.72 -9.98 -4.57
C SER A 24 21.78 -9.87 -3.45
N ARG A 25 22.22 -8.66 -3.11
CA ARG A 25 23.20 -8.41 -2.02
C ARG A 25 22.61 -7.74 -0.78
N SER A 26 21.29 -7.55 -0.73
CA SER A 26 20.62 -6.89 0.39
C SER A 26 20.61 -7.76 1.65
N ASP A 27 20.63 -7.12 2.82
CA ASP A 27 20.47 -7.85 4.09
C ASP A 27 19.02 -8.28 4.25
N ILE A 28 18.81 -9.58 4.44
CA ILE A 28 17.48 -10.19 4.56
C ILE A 28 17.44 -10.90 5.91
N ARG A 29 16.51 -10.50 6.77
CA ARG A 29 16.32 -11.06 8.10
C ARG A 29 14.88 -11.46 8.33
N VAL A 30 14.69 -12.68 8.83
CA VAL A 30 13.39 -13.10 9.37
C VAL A 30 13.25 -12.51 10.77
N LEU A 31 12.19 -11.73 10.98
CA LEU A 31 11.88 -11.12 12.28
C LEU A 31 10.98 -12.01 13.14
N GLY A 32 10.18 -12.86 12.52
CA GLY A 32 9.25 -13.76 13.22
C GLY A 32 8.34 -14.51 12.26
N LYS A 33 7.43 -15.29 12.84
CA LYS A 33 6.40 -16.05 12.14
C LYS A 33 5.03 -15.74 12.75
N LEU A 34 4.04 -15.46 11.92
CA LEU A 34 2.65 -15.23 12.29
C LEU A 34 1.80 -16.27 11.55
N GLU A 35 1.25 -17.25 12.26
CA GLU A 35 0.51 -18.37 11.68
C GLU A 35 1.27 -19.06 10.52
N SER A 36 0.81 -18.90 9.28
CA SER A 36 1.40 -19.44 8.05
C SER A 36 2.30 -18.43 7.29
N ALA A 37 2.55 -17.26 7.88
CA ALA A 37 3.31 -16.17 7.27
C ALA A 37 4.61 -15.86 8.03
N TRP A 38 5.64 -15.46 7.29
CA TRP A 38 6.92 -14.99 7.84
C TRP A 38 7.00 -13.48 7.74
N ILE A 39 7.37 -12.82 8.84
CA ILE A 39 7.68 -11.39 8.85
C ILE A 39 9.15 -11.24 8.51
N VAL A 40 9.45 -10.59 7.39
CA VAL A 40 10.81 -10.46 6.86
C VAL A 40 11.17 -8.98 6.74
N ARG A 41 12.38 -8.60 7.11
CA ARG A 41 12.96 -7.30 6.81
C ARG A 41 13.98 -7.45 5.69
N VAL A 42 13.93 -6.54 4.73
CA VAL A 42 14.95 -6.38 3.68
C VAL A 42 15.57 -5.00 3.81
N ILE A 43 16.91 -4.91 3.78
CA ILE A 43 17.66 -3.66 3.80
C ILE A 43 18.52 -3.59 2.54
N CYS A 44 18.28 -2.57 1.70
CA CYS A 44 19.04 -2.39 0.46
C CYS A 44 20.54 -2.26 0.74
N SER A 45 21.37 -3.04 0.04
CA SER A 45 22.82 -3.01 0.21
C SER A 45 23.49 -1.70 -0.21
N LYS A 46 22.79 -0.85 -0.99
CA LYS A 46 23.33 0.43 -1.49
C LYS A 46 22.80 1.62 -0.71
N CYS A 47 21.49 1.88 -0.75
CA CYS A 47 20.91 3.08 -0.15
C CYS A 47 20.37 2.89 1.28
N GLN A 48 20.49 1.69 1.85
CA GLN A 48 20.04 1.36 3.21
C GLN A 48 18.54 1.55 3.49
N THR A 49 17.72 1.86 2.48
CA THR A 49 16.27 1.83 2.64
C THR A 49 15.83 0.43 3.09
N SER A 50 14.86 0.38 4.01
CA SER A 50 14.39 -0.86 4.59
C SER A 50 12.88 -0.97 4.51
N PHE A 51 12.40 -2.18 4.23
CA PHE A 51 10.98 -2.50 4.21
C PHE A 51 10.73 -3.84 4.88
N LYS A 52 9.47 -4.06 5.27
CA LYS A 52 9.00 -5.32 5.85
C LYS A 52 8.04 -6.00 4.89
N LEU A 53 8.20 -7.31 4.72
CA LEU A 53 7.34 -8.17 3.94
C LEU A 53 6.62 -9.16 4.87
N LEU A 54 5.39 -9.48 4.53
CA LEU A 54 4.68 -10.64 5.06
C LEU A 54 4.70 -11.71 3.97
N VAL A 55 5.42 -12.80 4.20
CA VAL A 55 5.64 -13.87 3.21
C VAL A 55 4.79 -15.08 3.59
N VAL A 56 3.73 -15.33 2.83
CA VAL A 56 2.90 -16.54 2.98
C VAL A 56 3.50 -17.65 2.14
N VAL A 57 3.69 -18.83 2.73
CA VAL A 57 4.11 -20.03 2.00
C VAL A 57 2.96 -21.02 2.05
N GLU A 58 2.45 -21.43 0.89
CA GLU A 58 1.49 -22.52 0.81
C GLU A 58 2.20 -23.84 1.12
N ASP A 59 2.21 -24.25 2.38
CA ASP A 59 2.35 -25.65 2.71
C ASP A 59 1.06 -26.34 2.25
N LYS A 60 1.15 -27.31 1.34
CA LYS A 60 -0.02 -28.04 0.82
C LYS A 60 -0.92 -28.43 2.00
N LYS A 61 -2.11 -27.80 2.04
CA LYS A 61 -3.16 -27.82 3.09
C LYS A 61 -3.03 -26.75 4.20
N ALA A 62 -3.27 -25.51 3.80
CA ALA A 62 -4.33 -24.74 4.45
C ALA A 62 -5.24 -24.25 3.32
N ALA A 63 -6.53 -24.57 3.40
CA ALA A 63 -7.51 -24.03 2.48
C ALA A 63 -7.48 -22.51 2.64
N ILE A 64 -6.81 -21.83 1.71
CA ILE A 64 -6.98 -20.41 1.51
C ILE A 64 -8.44 -20.31 1.07
N THR A 65 -9.33 -19.95 1.98
CA THR A 65 -10.56 -19.29 1.55
C THR A 65 -10.09 -18.15 0.66
N PRO A 66 -10.47 -18.11 -0.62
CA PRO A 66 -10.06 -17.03 -1.48
C PRO A 66 -10.36 -15.74 -0.73
N VAL A 67 -9.36 -14.86 -0.63
CA VAL A 67 -9.60 -13.47 -0.25
C VAL A 67 -10.76 -13.07 -1.13
N LYS A 68 -11.93 -12.89 -0.52
CA LYS A 68 -13.12 -12.42 -1.22
C LYS A 68 -12.62 -11.20 -1.97
N GLU A 69 -12.62 -11.28 -3.31
CA GLU A 69 -12.18 -10.19 -4.16
C GLU A 69 -12.75 -8.92 -3.54
N GLU A 70 -11.86 -8.08 -3.01
CA GLU A 70 -12.30 -6.78 -2.56
C GLU A 70 -12.96 -6.19 -3.80
N PRO A 71 -14.27 -5.86 -3.74
CA PRO A 71 -15.01 -5.48 -4.94
C PRO A 71 -14.18 -4.47 -5.68
N GLU A 72 -13.94 -4.69 -7.00
CA GLU A 72 -13.14 -3.80 -7.83
C GLU A 72 -13.44 -2.37 -7.41
N ARG A 73 -12.50 -1.74 -6.71
CA ARG A 73 -12.72 -0.36 -6.27
C ARG A 73 -12.92 0.39 -7.57
N PRO A 74 -14.09 1.02 -7.78
CA PRO A 74 -14.37 1.70 -9.03
C PRO A 74 -13.19 2.62 -9.30
N ARG A 75 -12.57 2.48 -10.49
CA ARG A 75 -11.45 3.30 -10.88
C ARG A 75 -11.87 4.75 -10.70
N ARG A 76 -11.28 5.41 -9.71
CA ARG A 76 -11.50 6.85 -9.53
C ARG A 76 -10.96 7.52 -10.79
N PRO A 77 -11.65 8.54 -11.31
CA PRO A 77 -11.11 9.31 -12.43
C PRO A 77 -9.70 9.82 -12.08
N ALA A 78 -8.86 9.93 -13.10
CA ALA A 78 -7.54 10.53 -12.93
C ALA A 78 -7.72 11.99 -12.48
N VAL A 79 -6.83 12.45 -11.59
CA VAL A 79 -6.86 13.84 -11.12
C VAL A 79 -6.57 14.77 -12.29
N SER A 80 -7.45 15.73 -12.53
CA SER A 80 -7.30 16.70 -13.61
C SER A 80 -6.43 17.90 -13.20
N LEU A 81 -5.99 18.70 -14.18
CA LEU A 81 -5.27 19.95 -13.90
C LEU A 81 -6.15 20.93 -13.13
N ASP A 82 -7.42 21.05 -13.52
CA ASP A 82 -8.36 21.98 -12.89
C ASP A 82 -8.62 21.60 -11.44
N GLU A 83 -8.74 20.31 -11.13
CA GLU A 83 -8.89 19.82 -9.74
C GLU A 83 -7.69 20.19 -8.85
N VAL A 84 -6.49 20.28 -9.43
CA VAL A 84 -5.29 20.72 -8.71
C VAL A 84 -5.30 22.23 -8.46
N ILE A 85 -5.78 23.01 -9.42
CA ILE A 85 -5.92 24.47 -9.28
C ILE A 85 -6.99 24.79 -8.22
N ASP A 86 -8.14 24.13 -8.29
CA ASP A 86 -9.23 24.29 -7.31
C ASP A 86 -8.76 23.95 -5.89
N ALA A 87 -8.00 22.86 -5.74
CA ALA A 87 -7.42 22.50 -4.46
C ALA A 87 -6.40 23.53 -3.97
N HIS A 88 -5.61 24.11 -4.86
CA HIS A 88 -4.62 25.13 -4.51
C HIS A 88 -5.28 26.42 -4.03
N GLU A 89 -6.28 26.94 -4.76
CA GLU A 89 -7.02 28.15 -4.40
C GLU A 89 -7.78 27.98 -3.08
N PHE A 90 -8.39 26.80 -2.86
CA PHE A 90 -9.03 26.51 -1.59
C PHE A 90 -8.03 26.47 -0.42
N LEU A 91 -6.86 25.86 -0.62
CA LEU A 91 -5.86 25.72 0.43
C LEU A 91 -5.09 27.02 0.71
N SER A 92 -4.99 27.94 -0.24
CA SER A 92 -4.26 29.21 -0.03
C SER A 92 -4.92 30.10 1.02
N ASP A 93 -6.25 30.05 1.12
CA ASP A 93 -7.03 30.89 2.03
C ASP A 93 -7.54 30.13 3.26
N TYR A 94 -7.21 28.84 3.40
CA TYR A 94 -7.70 27.99 4.48
C TYR A 94 -7.01 28.29 5.83
N GLN A 95 -7.79 28.71 6.83
CA GLN A 95 -7.30 29.05 8.18
C GLN A 95 -7.63 27.99 9.26
N GLY A 96 -8.19 26.85 8.87
CA GLY A 96 -8.59 25.77 9.79
C GLY A 96 -7.46 24.78 10.09
N ASP A 97 -7.78 23.75 10.89
CA ASP A 97 -6.84 22.66 11.17
C ASP A 97 -7.01 21.47 10.20
N VAL A 98 -6.04 20.55 10.20
CA VAL A 98 -6.05 19.37 9.32
C VAL A 98 -7.22 18.41 9.60
N ARG A 99 -7.79 18.44 10.81
CA ARG A 99 -8.94 17.58 11.17
C ARG A 99 -10.21 18.14 10.55
N THR A 100 -10.36 19.45 10.52
CA THR A 100 -11.47 20.13 9.84
C THR A 100 -11.34 20.08 8.31
N LEU A 101 -10.12 19.99 7.79
CA LEU A 101 -9.85 19.88 6.34
C LEU A 101 -10.28 18.52 5.77
N PHE A 102 -10.01 17.43 6.48
CA PHE A 102 -10.34 16.06 6.07
C PHE A 102 -11.51 15.45 6.85
N GLY A 103 -12.29 16.29 7.52
CA GLY A 103 -13.48 15.88 8.25
C GLY A 103 -14.48 15.21 7.31
N ARG A 104 -14.91 14.01 7.65
CA ARG A 104 -15.88 13.24 6.85
C ARG A 104 -17.22 13.98 6.86
N LYS A 105 -17.53 14.70 5.78
CA LYS A 105 -18.88 15.24 5.56
C LYS A 105 -19.78 14.10 5.11
N ASP A 106 -20.68 13.66 5.98
CA ASP A 106 -21.76 12.76 5.58
C ASP A 106 -22.61 13.46 4.51
N LYS A 107 -22.89 12.74 3.42
CA LYS A 107 -23.63 13.26 2.28
C LYS A 107 -24.98 13.81 2.75
N VAL A 108 -25.20 15.12 2.57
CA VAL A 108 -26.56 15.68 2.63
C VAL A 108 -27.31 15.13 1.42
N ALA A 109 -28.35 14.34 1.67
CA ALA A 109 -29.25 13.85 0.65
C ALA A 109 -29.96 15.05 0.00
N GLU A 110 -29.82 15.20 -1.31
CA GLU A 110 -30.67 16.08 -2.12
C GLU A 110 -32.12 15.57 -2.04
N THR A 111 -32.94 16.25 -1.24
CA THR A 111 -34.39 16.11 -1.34
C THR A 111 -34.82 16.78 -2.65
N LYS A 112 -35.20 15.99 -3.64
CA LYS A 112 -35.95 16.46 -4.80
C LYS A 112 -37.22 17.16 -4.31
N THR A 113 -37.32 18.46 -4.55
CA THR A 113 -38.59 19.18 -4.50
C THR A 113 -39.26 18.99 -5.85
N ASP A 114 -40.18 18.03 -5.92
CA ASP A 114 -41.12 17.95 -7.04
C ASP A 114 -42.09 19.14 -6.91
N ALA A 115 -42.06 20.04 -7.88
CA ALA A 115 -43.01 21.14 -8.01
C ALA A 115 -44.30 20.62 -8.68
N SER A 116 -45.44 20.89 -8.04
CA SER A 116 -46.78 20.86 -8.66
C SER A 116 -46.98 22.00 -9.65
#